data_AF-A0A177HGN5-F1
#
_entry.id   AF-A0A177HGN5-F1
#
_cell.length_a   1.000
_cell.length_b   1.000
_cell.length_c   1.000
_cell.angle_alpha   90.00
_cell.angle_beta   90.00
_cell.angle_gamma   90.00
#
_symmetry.space_group_name_H-M   'P 1'
#
loop_
_entity.id
_entity.type
_entity.pdbx_description
1 polymer ?
#
loop_
_entity_poly.entity_id
_entity_poly.type
_entity_poly.pdbx_seq_one_letter_code
_entity_poly.pdbx_strand_id
1 'polypeptide(L)' 'MYTRDEIFQLIDEYGLPQDWNPDGSQGPERYIEAQIWDDALLAGFLGQSG' A
#
# COMPACT_ATOMS: atom_id res chain seq x y z
N MET A 1 0.72 -13.00 0.30
CA MET A 1 -0.37 -12.04 0.03
C MET A 1 -0.77 -11.44 1.36
N TYR A 2 -0.98 -10.13 1.41
CA TYR A 2 -1.51 -9.44 2.57
C TYR A 2 -2.89 -8.89 2.20
N THR A 3 -3.82 -8.93 3.15
CA THR A 3 -5.07 -8.20 3.11
C THR A 3 -4.82 -6.71 3.31
N ARG A 4 -5.81 -5.88 2.97
CA ARG A 4 -5.73 -4.43 3.17
C ARG A 4 -5.40 -4.06 4.63
N ASP A 5 -6.02 -4.74 5.59
CA ASP A 5 -5.84 -4.45 7.01
C ASP A 5 -4.45 -4.89 7.51
N GLU A 6 -3.91 -5.99 7.00
CA GLU A 6 -2.53 -6.41 7.28
C GLU A 6 -1.50 -5.42 6.71
N ILE A 7 -1.77 -4.81 5.55
CA ILE A 7 -0.89 -3.76 4.99
C ILE A 7 -0.85 -2.54 5.90
N PHE A 8 -2.00 -2.13 6.46
CA PHE A 8 -2.03 -1.01 7.41
C PHE A 8 -1.25 -1.32 8.69
N GLN A 9 -1.33 -2.55 9.20
CA GLN A 9 -0.54 -2.98 10.37
C GLN A 9 0.97 -2.93 10.07
N LEU A 10 1.40 -3.37 8.89
CA LEU A 10 2.80 -3.30 8.49
C LEU A 10 3.29 -1.85 8.35
N ILE A 11 2.48 -0.95 7.80
CA ILE A 11 2.84 0.47 7.69
C ILE A 11 2.97 1.10 9.08
N ASP A 12 2.12 0.72 10.05
CA ASP A 12 2.21 1.21 11.42
C ASP A 12 3.49 0.72 12.12
N GLU A 13 3.87 -0.55 11.90
CA GLU A 13 5.07 -1.14 12.51
C GLU A 13 6.38 -0.66 11.86
N TYR A 14 6.41 -0.52 10.53
CA TYR A 14 7.65 -0.30 9.77
C TYR A 14 7.73 1.07 9.09
N GLY A 15 6.69 1.88 9.16
CA GLY A 15 6.59 3.15 8.44
C GLY A 15 6.21 2.97 6.97
N LEU A 16 6.08 4.11 6.26
CA LEU A 16 5.77 4.08 4.84
C LEU A 16 6.98 3.57 4.04
N PRO A 17 6.76 2.70 3.03
CA PRO A 17 7.84 2.23 2.16
C PRO A 17 8.42 3.33 1.27
N GLN A 18 7.84 4.54 1.30
CA GLN A 18 8.19 5.66 0.43
C GLN A 18 9.19 6.65 1.07
N ASP A 19 9.66 6.39 2.29
CA ASP A 19 10.80 7.16 2.81
C ASP A 19 12.05 6.85 1.97
N TRP A 20 12.38 7.78 1.10
CA TRP A 20 13.49 7.69 0.16
C TRP A 20 14.81 7.65 0.95
N ASN A 21 15.76 6.83 0.52
CA ASN A 21 17.18 6.86 0.91
C ASN A 21 18.02 7.71 -0.09
N PRO A 22 17.77 9.03 -0.28
CA PRO A 22 18.31 9.79 -1.41
C PRO A 22 19.82 9.98 -1.36
N ASP A 23 20.41 9.82 -0.17
CA ASP A 23 21.85 9.91 0.06
C ASP A 23 22.55 8.54 -0.06
N GLY A 24 21.80 7.45 -0.28
CA GLY A 24 22.33 6.10 -0.42
C GLY A 24 22.90 5.52 0.86
N SER A 25 22.69 6.15 2.02
CA SER A 25 23.28 5.76 3.31
C SER A 25 22.86 4.36 3.77
N GLN A 26 21.66 3.92 3.38
CA GLN A 26 21.09 2.61 3.74
C GLN A 26 21.36 1.49 2.71
N GLY A 27 22.28 1.71 1.76
CA GLY A 27 22.63 0.74 0.71
C GLY A 27 21.85 0.94 -0.61
N PRO A 28 21.94 -0.01 -1.56
CA PRO A 28 21.34 0.16 -2.88
C PRO A 28 19.82 0.30 -2.79
N GLU A 29 19.27 1.24 -3.56
CA GLU A 29 17.82 1.50 -3.61
C GLU A 29 17.06 0.21 -3.97
N ARG A 30 15.98 -0.06 -3.24
CA ARG A 30 15.07 -1.18 -3.49
C ARG A 30 13.66 -0.65 -3.64
N TYR A 31 13.11 -0.80 -4.84
CA TYR A 31 11.71 -0.49 -5.12
C TYR A 31 10.82 -1.60 -4.58
N ILE A 32 9.79 -1.23 -3.82
CA ILE A 32 8.74 -2.13 -3.35
C ILE A 32 7.41 -1.64 -3.92
N GLU A 33 6.71 -2.53 -4.61
CA GLU A 33 5.36 -2.30 -5.13
C GLU A 33 4.35 -3.18 -4.39
N ALA A 34 3.21 -2.60 -4.01
CA ALA A 34 2.08 -3.32 -3.46
C ALA A 34 0.81 -2.98 -4.26
N GLN A 35 0.06 -4.02 -4.66
CA GLN A 35 -1.26 -3.87 -5.28
C GLN A 35 -2.32 -4.25 -4.25
N ILE A 36 -3.27 -3.34 -4.02
CA ILE A 36 -4.34 -3.49 -3.05
C ILE A 36 -5.67 -3.57 -3.80
N TRP A 37 -6.48 -4.58 -3.49
CA TRP A 37 -7.83 -4.76 -4.01
C TRP A 37 -8.84 -4.59 -2.86
N ASP A 38 -9.86 -3.75 -3.04
CA ASP A 38 -10.91 -3.50 -2.04
C ASP A 38 -12.27 -3.33 -2.77
N ASP A 39 -13.18 -4.28 -2.56
CA ASP A 39 -14.50 -4.30 -3.19
C ASP A 39 -15.44 -3.23 -2.62
N ALA A 40 -15.12 -2.61 -1.47
CA ALA A 40 -15.94 -1.54 -0.90
C ALA A 40 -16.06 -0.34 -1.86
N LEU A 41 -15.03 -0.07 -2.65
CA LEU A 41 -15.04 0.98 -3.66
C LEU A 41 -15.97 0.65 -4.84
N LEU A 42 -16.15 -0.63 -5.14
CA LEU A 42 -17.03 -1.09 -6.22
C LEU A 42 -18.51 -0.95 -5.87
N ALA A 43 -18.88 -1.06 -4.58
CA ALA A 43 -20.27 -0.94 -4.14
C ALA A 43 -20.89 0.43 -4.48
N GLY A 44 -20.12 1.52 -4.37
CA GLY A 44 -20.57 2.87 -4.76
C GLY A 44 -20.69 3.09 -6.26
N PHE A 45 -19.93 2.34 -7.06
CA PHE A 45 -20.03 2.34 -8.52
C PHE A 45 -21.23 1.51 -9.01
N LEU A 46 -21.45 0.33 -8.42
CA LEU A 46 -22.54 -0.56 -8.81
C LEU A 46 -23.93 -0.01 -8.41
N GLY A 47 -24.01 0.76 -7.32
CA GLY A 47 -25.25 1.40 -6.87
C GLY A 47 -25.72 2.61 -7.70
N GLN A 48 -24.92 3.13 -8.62
CA GLN A 48 -25.28 4.25 -9.51
C GLN A 48 -25.85 3.82 -10.87
N SER A 49 -26.03 2.51 -11.06
CA SER A 49 -26.51 1.90 -12.31
C SER A 49 -28.03 1.68 -12.35
N GLY A 50 -28.78 2.29 -11.42
CA GLY A 50 -30.23 2.12 -11.24
C GLY A 50 -31.05 3.20 -11.93
#